data_AF-A0A0P7BL76-F1
#
_entry.id   AF-A0A0P7BL76-F1
#
_cell.length_a   1.000
_cell.length_b   1.000
_cell.length_c   1.000
_cell.angle_alpha   90.00
_cell.angle_beta   90.00
_cell.angle_gamma   90.00
#
_symmetry.space_group_name_H-M   'P 1'
#
loop_
_entity.id
_entity.type
_entity.pdbx_description
1 polymer ?
#
loop_
_entity_poly.entity_id
_entity_poly.type
_entity_poly.pdbx_seq_one_letter_code
_entity_poly.pdbx_strand_id
1 'polypeptide(L)'
;MANYQVLIIARIGQSYRCLAGVNYAEEYLDETLWTCRRVLCVFSDANNRLALKQELALAADFFNNEDKRTRDSSRSSDPYHTSDGVPCPFPFVTTCLLLGAAYNHNLLARKAKELPYDTWFDAIENSRNITVLDITVLEKVAYGLLTYIPPFDGHHKRFVGPLTGWEYCLRHNPEEHWSTIQKNNVILDLERFQLIRNTFLRGICFRRLHQAVSYSTDEQMPLDIQSSQPRPLISLRDQAAAKLFAHILSATEFDMSLIDPVRNIPGFQRMVKEYLLANPNDVGLTPTSGYLLQMAFAGDTRFEWHVFPNLSSEVLKVAFHGDILSKVSEISLPPPSAPDTPHEFIRALSTLASLNTLQILDHPARTDETMSLELYKSLAMLAPNLVKKKLVLSGLYSCGLREKRWLPQ
;
A
#
# COMPACT_ATOMS: atom_id res chain seq x y z
N MET A 1 -23.57 -16.14 17.10
CA MET A 1 -22.47 -16.58 16.20
C MET A 1 -21.21 -15.83 16.59
N ALA A 2 -20.06 -16.50 16.57
CA ALA A 2 -18.78 -15.85 16.83
C ALA A 2 -18.36 -15.06 15.59
N ASN A 3 -17.71 -13.91 15.80
CA ASN A 3 -17.14 -13.13 14.71
C ASN A 3 -15.67 -13.52 14.53
N TYR A 4 -15.23 -13.57 13.28
CA TYR A 4 -13.82 -13.66 12.93
C TYR A 4 -13.41 -12.38 12.20
N GLN A 5 -12.25 -11.84 12.58
CA GLN A 5 -11.70 -10.62 12.01
C GLN A 5 -10.43 -10.93 11.24
N VAL A 6 -10.23 -10.19 10.15
CA VAL A 6 -8.95 -10.18 9.43
C VAL A 6 -8.49 -8.75 9.27
N LEU A 7 -7.27 -8.46 9.70
CA LEU A 7 -6.69 -7.12 9.73
C LEU A 7 -5.38 -7.10 8.94
N ILE A 8 -5.23 -6.07 8.12
CA ILE A 8 -4.00 -5.80 7.36
C ILE A 8 -3.31 -4.61 8.00
N ILE A 9 -2.04 -4.79 8.35
CA ILE A 9 -1.22 -3.77 8.99
C ILE A 9 0.06 -3.53 8.20
N ALA A 10 0.63 -2.35 8.38
CA ALA A 10 1.99 -2.05 7.93
C ALA A 10 2.66 -1.09 8.91
N ARG A 11 3.98 -1.15 8.97
CA ARG A 11 4.79 -0.18 9.67
C ARG A 11 4.96 1.05 8.79
N ILE A 12 4.39 2.16 9.24
CA ILE A 12 4.46 3.45 8.59
C ILE A 12 5.20 4.41 9.53
N GLY A 13 6.37 4.89 9.09
CA GLY A 13 7.28 5.63 9.96
C GLY A 13 7.73 4.79 11.15
N GLN A 14 7.43 5.25 12.37
CA GLN A 14 7.84 4.56 13.61
C GLN A 14 6.77 3.60 14.16
N SER A 15 5.56 3.63 13.62
CA SER A 15 4.39 2.97 14.22
C SER A 15 3.77 1.96 13.27
N TYR A 16 3.13 0.93 13.82
CA TYR A 16 2.24 0.09 13.04
C TYR A 16 0.87 0.77 12.88
N ARG A 17 0.30 0.69 11.68
CA ARG A 17 -1.00 1.24 11.33
C ARG A 17 -1.89 0.15 10.75
N CYS A 18 -3.18 0.18 11.10
CA CYS A 18 -4.19 -0.64 10.45
C CYS A 18 -4.53 0.00 9.10
N LEU A 19 -4.37 -0.77 8.02
CA LEU A 19 -4.64 -0.31 6.65
C LEU A 19 -5.99 -0.81 6.14
N ALA A 20 -6.46 -1.97 6.59
CA ALA A 20 -7.79 -2.45 6.27
C ALA A 20 -8.23 -3.50 7.28
N GLY A 21 -9.54 -3.64 7.46
CA GLY A 21 -10.12 -4.68 8.28
C GLY A 21 -11.41 -5.20 7.69
N VAL A 22 -11.68 -6.48 7.89
CA VAL A 22 -12.96 -7.11 7.57
C VAL A 22 -13.42 -8.00 8.72
N ASN A 23 -14.73 -8.14 8.86
CA ASN A 23 -15.33 -9.18 9.70
C ASN A 23 -16.32 -10.05 8.92
N TYR A 24 -16.52 -11.27 9.40
CA TYR A 24 -17.67 -12.09 9.04
C TYR A 24 -17.99 -13.11 10.13
N ALA A 25 -19.16 -13.74 10.02
CA ALA A 25 -19.60 -14.77 10.95
C ALA A 25 -18.76 -16.04 10.77
N GLU A 26 -18.06 -16.44 11.84
CA GLU A 26 -17.27 -17.67 11.86
C GLU A 26 -18.19 -18.85 12.20
N GLU A 27 -18.20 -19.85 11.32
CA GLU A 27 -18.95 -21.09 11.52
C GLU A 27 -18.05 -22.25 11.99
N TYR A 28 -16.79 -22.28 11.54
CA TYR A 28 -15.87 -23.39 11.80
C TYR A 28 -14.42 -22.91 11.96
N LEU A 29 -13.64 -23.63 12.79
CA LEU A 29 -12.24 -23.32 13.07
C LEU A 29 -11.34 -23.37 11.82
N ASP A 30 -11.52 -24.38 10.99
CA ASP A 30 -10.71 -24.59 9.78
C ASP A 30 -10.80 -23.39 8.82
N GLU A 31 -11.93 -22.69 8.83
CA GLU A 31 -12.15 -21.52 7.99
C GLU A 31 -11.18 -20.39 8.31
N THR A 32 -10.79 -20.22 9.58
CA THR A 32 -9.80 -19.21 9.97
C THR A 32 -8.45 -19.49 9.29
N LEU A 33 -8.00 -20.75 9.27
CA LEU A 33 -6.74 -21.16 8.63
C LEU A 33 -6.81 -21.01 7.11
N TRP A 34 -7.91 -21.46 6.50
CA TRP A 34 -8.11 -21.34 5.06
C TRP A 34 -8.16 -19.88 4.62
N THR A 35 -8.86 -19.03 5.35
CA THR A 35 -8.90 -17.59 5.07
C THR A 35 -7.53 -16.96 5.25
N CYS A 36 -6.81 -17.26 6.34
CA CYS A 36 -5.45 -16.76 6.55
C CYS A 36 -4.54 -17.10 5.37
N ARG A 37 -4.55 -18.37 4.92
CA ARG A 37 -3.79 -18.81 3.75
C ARG A 37 -4.17 -18.07 2.47
N ARG A 38 -5.47 -17.92 2.18
CA ARG A 38 -5.93 -17.22 0.96
C ARG A 38 -5.50 -15.76 0.96
N VAL A 39 -5.69 -15.05 2.07
CA VAL A 39 -5.30 -13.65 2.20
C VAL A 39 -3.77 -13.53 2.05
N LEU A 40 -2.99 -14.42 2.69
CA LEU A 40 -1.54 -14.47 2.50
C LEU A 40 -1.13 -14.67 1.03
N CYS A 41 -1.77 -15.60 0.32
CA CYS A 41 -1.52 -15.82 -1.10
C CYS A 41 -1.81 -14.55 -1.94
N VAL A 42 -2.92 -13.87 -1.69
CA VAL A 42 -3.28 -12.64 -2.40
C VAL A 42 -2.24 -11.54 -2.17
N PHE A 43 -1.86 -11.27 -0.92
CA PHE A 43 -0.90 -10.22 -0.61
C PHE A 43 0.54 -10.56 -1.01
N SER A 44 0.88 -11.84 -1.13
CA SER A 44 2.22 -12.29 -1.54
C SER A 44 2.37 -12.41 -3.07
N ASP A 45 1.27 -12.34 -3.83
CA ASP A 45 1.30 -12.44 -5.29
C ASP A 45 2.08 -11.27 -5.91
N ALA A 46 3.07 -11.59 -6.75
CA ALA A 46 3.90 -10.61 -7.42
C ALA A 46 3.10 -9.62 -8.29
N ASN A 47 1.95 -10.04 -8.82
CA ASN A 47 1.06 -9.19 -9.61
C ASN A 47 0.43 -8.07 -8.78
N ASN A 48 0.31 -8.21 -7.46
CA ASN A 48 -0.28 -7.19 -6.60
C ASN A 48 0.76 -6.20 -6.07
N ARG A 49 2.07 -6.49 -6.20
CA ARG A 49 3.15 -5.71 -5.57
C ARG A 49 3.18 -4.24 -5.97
N LEU A 50 3.01 -3.93 -7.26
CA LEU A 50 3.04 -2.54 -7.73
C LEU A 50 1.89 -1.71 -7.11
N ALA A 51 0.71 -2.31 -7.01
CA ALA A 51 -0.48 -1.71 -6.43
C ALA A 51 -0.34 -1.52 -4.91
N LEU A 52 0.10 -2.57 -4.21
CA LEU A 52 0.39 -2.49 -2.78
C LEU A 52 1.48 -1.46 -2.46
N LYS A 53 2.55 -1.40 -3.26
CA LYS A 53 3.65 -0.46 -3.04
C LYS A 53 3.20 0.99 -3.16
N GLN A 54 2.43 1.32 -4.20
CA GLN A 54 1.88 2.68 -4.35
C GLN A 54 0.94 3.02 -3.20
N GLU A 55 0.05 2.12 -2.80
CA GLU A 55 -0.88 2.40 -1.72
C GLU A 55 -0.20 2.49 -0.34
N LEU A 56 0.88 1.75 -0.11
CA LEU A 56 1.74 1.91 1.07
C LEU A 56 2.45 3.27 1.09
N ALA A 57 2.91 3.77 -0.07
CA ALA A 57 3.47 5.11 -0.18
C ALA A 57 2.40 6.18 0.14
N LEU A 58 1.19 6.03 -0.41
CA LEU A 58 0.05 6.89 -0.10
C LEU A 58 -0.33 6.82 1.39
N ALA A 59 -0.27 5.64 2.01
CA ALA A 59 -0.48 5.48 3.45
C ALA A 59 0.58 6.24 4.25
N ALA A 60 1.85 6.17 3.85
CA ALA A 60 2.92 6.93 4.49
C ALA A 60 2.64 8.44 4.48
N ASP A 61 2.28 8.98 3.32
CA ASP A 61 1.94 10.40 3.19
C ASP A 61 0.70 10.78 4.00
N PHE A 62 -0.33 9.93 3.98
CA PHE A 62 -1.57 10.13 4.72
C PHE A 62 -1.32 10.21 6.23
N PHE A 63 -0.67 9.20 6.82
CA PHE A 63 -0.42 9.16 8.26
C PHE A 63 0.56 10.24 8.73
N ASN A 64 1.58 10.56 7.92
CA ASN A 64 2.52 11.63 8.24
C ASN A 64 1.84 13.02 8.28
N ASN A 65 0.77 13.23 7.51
CA ASN A 65 0.01 14.48 7.49
C ASN A 65 -1.10 14.50 8.54
N GLU A 66 -1.72 13.36 8.84
CA GLU A 66 -2.70 13.23 9.92
C GLU A 66 -2.07 13.46 11.30
N ASP A 67 -0.87 12.90 11.54
CA ASP A 67 -0.10 13.13 12.77
C ASP A 67 0.29 14.62 12.95
N LYS A 68 0.35 15.40 11.87
CA LYS A 68 0.53 16.88 11.93
C LYS A 68 -0.78 17.60 12.27
N ARG A 69 -1.88 17.22 11.61
CA ARG A 69 -3.22 17.82 11.86
C ARG A 69 -3.70 17.61 13.29
N THR A 70 -3.43 16.44 13.88
CA THR A 70 -3.79 16.11 15.27
C THR A 70 -2.91 16.84 16.30
N ARG A 71 -1.65 17.18 15.95
CA ARG A 71 -0.77 17.99 16.81
C ARG A 71 -1.12 19.48 16.81
N ASP A 72 -1.57 20.02 15.69
CA ASP A 72 -1.88 21.44 15.54
C ASP A 72 -3.30 21.82 16.01
N SER A 73 -4.17 20.84 16.24
CA SER A 73 -5.54 21.08 16.70
C SER A 73 -5.69 20.79 18.20
N SER A 74 -5.59 21.84 19.03
CA SER A 74 -6.08 21.84 20.41
C SER A 74 -7.62 21.89 20.48
N ARG A 75 -8.32 21.15 19.59
CA ARG A 75 -9.78 21.10 19.53
C ARG A 75 -10.29 19.74 20.01
N SER A 76 -10.94 19.81 21.16
CA SER A 76 -11.85 18.81 21.69
C SER A 76 -12.96 18.50 20.70
N SER A 77 -13.03 17.24 20.28
CA SER A 77 -14.28 16.48 20.14
C SER A 77 -13.89 15.02 19.92
N ASP A 78 -13.85 14.29 21.03
CA ASP A 78 -13.80 12.83 21.12
C ASP A 78 -12.98 12.07 20.06
N PRO A 79 -11.72 11.66 20.34
CA PRO A 79 -10.95 10.79 19.43
C PRO A 79 -11.59 9.40 19.26
N TYR A 80 -12.70 9.12 19.95
CA TYR A 80 -13.43 7.85 19.91
C TYR A 80 -14.74 7.90 19.10
N HIS A 81 -15.03 9.00 18.41
CA HIS A 81 -16.06 8.97 17.38
C HIS A 81 -15.51 8.29 16.12
N THR A 82 -15.54 6.95 16.11
CA THR A 82 -15.72 6.20 14.88
C THR A 82 -17.01 6.73 14.26
N SER A 83 -16.90 7.60 13.26
CA SER A 83 -18.02 7.91 12.40
C SER A 83 -18.33 6.63 11.65
N ASP A 84 -19.30 5.86 12.17
CA ASP A 84 -19.93 4.76 11.46
C ASP A 84 -20.17 5.21 10.02
N GLY A 85 -19.53 4.51 9.07
CA GLY A 85 -19.68 4.78 7.65
C GLY A 85 -18.57 5.56 6.95
N VAL A 86 -17.46 5.95 7.62
CA VAL A 86 -16.26 6.37 6.87
C VAL A 86 -15.58 5.15 6.27
N PRO A 87 -15.52 5.03 4.94
CA PRO A 87 -14.90 3.87 4.31
C PRO A 87 -13.40 3.83 4.53
N CYS A 88 -12.80 2.66 4.37
CA CYS A 88 -11.35 2.53 4.35
C CYS A 88 -10.76 3.43 3.23
N PRO A 89 -9.74 4.24 3.55
CA PRO A 89 -9.17 5.17 2.59
C PRO A 89 -8.22 4.45 1.61
N PHE A 90 -7.90 3.17 1.87
CA PHE A 90 -7.01 2.28 1.08
C PHE A 90 -7.81 1.19 0.32
N PRO A 91 -8.43 1.52 -0.82
CA PRO A 91 -9.35 0.63 -1.52
C PRO A 91 -8.68 -0.60 -2.16
N PHE A 92 -7.41 -0.53 -2.56
CA PHE A 92 -6.77 -1.68 -3.20
C PHE A 92 -6.42 -2.76 -2.16
N VAL A 93 -5.80 -2.39 -1.05
CA VAL A 93 -5.54 -3.25 0.13
C VAL A 93 -6.86 -3.85 0.63
N THR A 94 -7.91 -3.04 0.73
CA THR A 94 -9.24 -3.50 1.16
C THR A 94 -9.86 -4.49 0.17
N THR A 95 -9.65 -4.29 -1.14
CA THR A 95 -10.06 -5.24 -2.18
C THR A 95 -9.30 -6.56 -2.06
N CYS A 96 -7.98 -6.53 -1.94
CA CYS A 96 -7.17 -7.73 -1.74
C CYS A 96 -7.63 -8.52 -0.50
N LEU A 97 -7.91 -7.81 0.59
CA LEU A 97 -8.43 -8.39 1.83
C LEU A 97 -9.79 -9.06 1.60
N LEU A 98 -10.75 -8.35 0.99
CA LEU A 98 -12.09 -8.89 0.75
C LEU A 98 -12.06 -10.07 -0.23
N LEU A 99 -11.24 -10.03 -1.28
CA LEU A 99 -11.07 -11.17 -2.19
C LEU A 99 -10.52 -12.40 -1.46
N GLY A 100 -9.50 -12.24 -0.61
CA GLY A 100 -8.95 -13.37 0.16
C GLY A 100 -9.91 -13.90 1.23
N ALA A 101 -10.67 -13.00 1.87
CA ALA A 101 -11.56 -13.34 2.98
C ALA A 101 -12.92 -13.90 2.53
N ALA A 102 -13.55 -13.28 1.53
CA ALA A 102 -14.92 -13.57 1.11
C ALA A 102 -15.02 -14.70 0.09
N TYR A 103 -14.00 -14.87 -0.75
CA TYR A 103 -14.05 -15.82 -1.86
C TYR A 103 -13.45 -17.17 -1.47
N ASN A 104 -14.27 -18.21 -1.49
CA ASN A 104 -13.85 -19.60 -1.36
C ASN A 104 -14.33 -20.35 -2.61
N HIS A 105 -13.41 -20.82 -3.45
CA HIS A 105 -13.76 -21.54 -4.69
C HIS A 105 -14.65 -22.76 -4.48
N ASN A 106 -14.65 -23.33 -3.27
CA ASN A 106 -15.42 -24.53 -2.91
C ASN A 106 -16.76 -24.23 -2.23
N LEU A 107 -17.04 -22.97 -1.85
CA LEU A 107 -18.26 -22.56 -1.14
C LEU A 107 -18.91 -21.35 -1.83
N LEU A 108 -20.18 -21.10 -1.51
CA LEU A 108 -20.84 -19.85 -1.92
C LEU A 108 -20.06 -18.64 -1.39
N ALA A 109 -19.96 -17.57 -2.21
CA ALA A 109 -19.32 -16.32 -1.81
C ALA A 109 -19.89 -15.83 -0.47
N ARG A 110 -19.03 -15.60 0.51
CA ARG A 110 -19.44 -15.18 1.85
C ARG A 110 -19.52 -13.67 1.95
N LYS A 111 -20.46 -13.18 2.76
CA LYS A 111 -20.59 -11.75 3.03
C LYS A 111 -19.57 -11.32 4.08
N ALA A 112 -18.34 -11.03 3.65
CA ALA A 112 -17.40 -10.26 4.45
C ALA A 112 -17.82 -8.79 4.44
N LYS A 113 -17.78 -8.14 5.60
CA LYS A 113 -18.07 -6.71 5.73
C LYS A 113 -16.78 -5.98 6.04
N GLU A 114 -16.55 -4.91 5.28
CA GLU A 114 -15.52 -3.93 5.58
C GLU A 114 -15.74 -3.37 6.99
N LEU A 115 -14.66 -3.29 7.76
CA LEU A 115 -14.64 -2.61 9.04
C LEU A 115 -14.41 -1.13 8.83
N PRO A 116 -15.02 -0.26 9.66
CA PRO A 116 -14.71 1.16 9.65
C PRO A 116 -13.21 1.41 9.69
N TYR A 117 -12.77 2.47 9.00
CA TYR A 117 -11.41 2.94 9.15
C TYR A 117 -11.09 3.21 10.63
N ASP A 118 -9.85 2.90 11.05
CA ASP A 118 -9.40 2.97 12.44
C ASP A 118 -10.14 2.03 13.43
N THR A 119 -10.70 0.92 12.92
CA THR A 119 -11.25 -0.14 13.79
C THR A 119 -10.13 -0.83 14.57
N TRP A 120 -10.29 -0.86 15.90
CA TRP A 120 -9.35 -1.45 16.85
C TRP A 120 -9.49 -2.98 16.90
N PHE A 121 -8.43 -3.71 17.26
CA PHE A 121 -8.41 -5.18 17.35
C PHE A 121 -9.53 -5.76 18.23
N ASP A 122 -9.88 -5.07 19.32
CA ASP A 122 -10.87 -5.50 20.28
C ASP A 122 -12.21 -4.74 20.16
N ALA A 123 -12.35 -3.88 19.14
CA ALA A 123 -13.54 -3.05 18.97
C ALA A 123 -14.80 -3.86 18.69
N ILE A 124 -14.67 -5.01 18.01
CA ILE A 124 -15.84 -5.79 17.59
C ILE A 124 -16.21 -6.78 18.68
N GLU A 125 -17.45 -6.65 19.14
CA GLU A 125 -18.04 -7.56 20.10
C GLU A 125 -18.14 -8.98 19.51
N ASN A 126 -17.96 -9.98 20.37
CA ASN A 126 -18.02 -11.41 20.04
C ASN A 126 -16.97 -11.92 19.04
N SER A 127 -15.90 -11.16 18.77
CA SER A 127 -14.75 -11.69 18.03
C SER A 127 -13.97 -12.69 18.87
N ARG A 128 -13.95 -13.95 18.43
CA ARG A 128 -13.20 -15.02 19.10
C ARG A 128 -11.83 -15.22 18.48
N ASN A 129 -11.72 -15.02 17.17
CA ASN A 129 -10.48 -15.23 16.44
C ASN A 129 -10.19 -13.98 15.59
N ILE A 130 -8.91 -13.65 15.49
CA ILE A 130 -8.41 -12.54 14.68
C ILE A 130 -7.19 -13.04 13.91
N THR A 131 -7.15 -12.74 12.63
CA THR A 131 -5.96 -12.91 11.81
C THR A 131 -5.37 -11.55 11.48
N VAL A 132 -4.07 -11.41 11.70
CA VAL A 132 -3.33 -10.18 11.41
C VAL A 132 -2.29 -10.49 10.35
N LEU A 133 -2.20 -9.67 9.31
CA LEU A 133 -1.15 -9.75 8.31
C LEU A 133 -0.34 -8.46 8.28
N ASP A 134 0.98 -8.59 8.34
CA ASP A 134 1.93 -7.50 8.19
C ASP A 134 2.46 -7.46 6.76
N ILE A 135 2.14 -6.37 6.05
CA ILE A 135 2.56 -6.11 4.67
C ILE A 135 3.64 -5.03 4.57
N THR A 136 4.34 -4.72 5.67
CA THR A 136 5.45 -3.74 5.69
C THR A 136 6.50 -4.05 4.62
N VAL A 137 6.81 -5.34 4.43
CA VAL A 137 7.76 -5.83 3.43
C VAL A 137 7.02 -6.79 2.51
N LEU A 138 6.71 -6.35 1.28
CA LEU A 138 5.86 -7.10 0.34
C LEU A 138 6.47 -8.43 -0.12
N GLU A 139 7.80 -8.59 -0.05
CA GLU A 139 8.49 -9.85 -0.33
C GLU A 139 8.44 -10.84 0.84
N LYS A 140 8.07 -10.36 2.04
CA LYS A 140 8.10 -11.12 3.30
C LYS A 140 6.85 -10.81 4.12
N VAL A 141 5.68 -10.98 3.50
CA VAL A 141 4.40 -10.85 4.20
C VAL A 141 4.39 -11.83 5.38
N ALA A 142 4.06 -11.31 6.56
CA ALA A 142 4.00 -12.08 7.79
C ALA A 142 2.56 -12.17 8.30
N TYR A 143 2.25 -13.17 9.11
CA TYR A 143 0.93 -13.35 9.70
C TYR A 143 0.98 -13.64 11.20
N GLY A 144 -0.16 -13.54 11.85
CA GLY A 144 -0.35 -14.00 13.22
C GLY A 144 -1.81 -14.29 13.50
N LEU A 145 -2.08 -15.46 14.08
CA LEU A 145 -3.42 -15.83 14.53
C LEU A 145 -3.56 -15.46 16.01
N LEU A 146 -4.64 -14.78 16.37
CA LEU A 146 -4.96 -14.40 17.74
C LEU A 146 -6.26 -15.07 18.13
N THR A 147 -6.27 -15.72 19.28
CA THR A 147 -7.50 -16.30 19.82
C THR A 147 -7.85 -15.68 21.17
N TYR A 148 -9.14 -15.44 21.35
CA TYR A 148 -9.70 -14.92 22.57
C TYR A 148 -9.76 -16.00 23.64
N ILE A 149 -9.25 -15.69 24.83
CA ILE A 149 -9.47 -16.52 26.01
C ILE A 149 -10.46 -15.79 26.92
N PRO A 150 -11.59 -16.42 27.28
CA PRO A 150 -12.47 -15.85 28.29
C PRO A 150 -11.70 -15.65 29.60
N PRO A 151 -11.77 -14.47 30.24
CA PRO A 151 -11.15 -14.27 31.53
C PRO A 151 -11.76 -15.22 32.57
N PHE A 152 -10.92 -15.83 33.40
CA PHE A 152 -11.35 -16.62 34.57
C PHE A 152 -12.03 -15.75 35.63
N ASP A 153 -11.75 -14.43 35.65
CA ASP A 153 -12.19 -13.45 36.64
C ASP A 153 -13.16 -12.38 36.07
N GLY A 154 -13.63 -12.55 34.84
CA GLY A 154 -14.65 -11.68 34.23
C GLY A 154 -14.20 -10.27 33.83
N HIS A 155 -12.96 -9.85 34.09
CA HIS A 155 -12.61 -8.42 33.98
C HIS A 155 -11.81 -8.01 32.74
N HIS A 156 -11.19 -8.92 31.98
CA HIS A 156 -10.40 -8.52 30.80
C HIS A 156 -10.46 -9.49 29.62
N LYS A 157 -10.77 -8.96 28.42
CA LYS A 157 -10.57 -9.72 27.19
C LYS A 157 -9.07 -9.88 26.93
N ARG A 158 -8.56 -11.12 26.93
CA ARG A 158 -7.15 -11.40 26.62
C ARG A 158 -7.07 -12.23 25.34
N PHE A 159 -6.52 -11.62 24.29
CA PHE A 159 -6.08 -12.38 23.12
C PHE A 159 -4.74 -13.04 23.40
N VAL A 160 -4.57 -14.25 22.90
CA VAL A 160 -3.29 -14.95 22.89
C VAL A 160 -2.84 -15.21 21.46
N GLY A 161 -1.58 -14.87 21.23
CA GLY A 161 -0.88 -14.96 19.96
C GLY A 161 0.14 -13.81 19.85
N PRO A 162 0.79 -13.66 18.68
CA PRO A 162 0.49 -14.33 17.43
C PRO A 162 0.85 -15.82 17.52
N LEU A 163 -0.07 -16.65 17.05
CA LEU A 163 0.06 -18.11 16.98
C LEU A 163 0.37 -18.53 15.53
N THR A 164 1.17 -19.59 15.38
CA THR A 164 1.29 -20.30 14.10
C THR A 164 0.01 -21.07 13.78
N GLY A 165 -0.09 -21.64 12.56
CA GLY A 165 -1.23 -22.48 12.21
C GLY A 165 -1.32 -23.71 13.12
N TRP A 166 -0.17 -24.30 13.47
CA TRP A 166 -0.05 -25.41 14.40
C TRP A 166 -0.54 -25.07 15.81
N GLU A 167 -0.02 -23.99 16.38
CA GLU A 167 -0.38 -23.56 17.73
C GLU A 167 -1.87 -23.21 17.83
N TYR A 168 -2.43 -22.62 16.77
CA TYR A 168 -3.84 -22.32 16.69
C TYR A 168 -4.73 -23.59 16.69
N CYS A 169 -4.38 -24.62 15.92
CA CYS A 169 -5.09 -25.90 15.90
C CYS A 169 -5.05 -26.61 17.25
N LEU A 170 -3.85 -26.79 17.81
CA LEU A 170 -3.65 -27.49 19.08
C LEU A 170 -4.46 -26.86 20.22
N ARG A 171 -4.65 -25.54 20.15
CA ARG A 171 -5.38 -24.80 21.17
C ARG A 171 -6.89 -25.00 21.12
N HIS A 172 -7.45 -25.20 19.93
CA HIS A 172 -8.89 -25.34 19.75
C HIS A 172 -9.36 -26.80 19.73
N ASN A 173 -8.50 -27.72 19.27
CA ASN A 173 -8.77 -29.15 19.23
C ASN A 173 -7.66 -29.94 19.96
N PRO A 174 -7.52 -29.80 21.30
CA PRO A 174 -6.46 -30.49 22.04
C PRO A 174 -6.61 -32.03 22.02
N GLU A 175 -7.81 -32.53 21.75
CA GLU A 175 -8.11 -33.97 21.67
C GLU A 175 -7.89 -34.56 20.26
N GLU A 176 -7.76 -33.74 19.21
CA GLU A 176 -7.43 -34.26 17.89
C GLU A 176 -5.99 -34.76 17.85
N HIS A 177 -5.80 -35.99 17.38
CA HIS A 177 -4.48 -36.58 17.27
C HIS A 177 -3.58 -35.80 16.31
N TRP A 178 -2.30 -35.66 16.70
CA TRP A 178 -1.22 -35.06 15.91
C TRP A 178 -1.19 -35.51 14.45
N SER A 179 -1.52 -36.77 14.18
CA SER A 179 -1.59 -37.35 12.83
C SER A 179 -2.69 -36.79 11.93
N THR A 180 -3.78 -36.27 12.50
CA THR A 180 -4.89 -35.65 11.76
C THR A 180 -4.51 -34.23 11.36
N ILE A 181 -3.93 -33.47 12.28
CA ILE A 181 -3.48 -32.10 12.05
C ILE A 181 -2.33 -32.08 11.03
N GLN A 182 -1.42 -33.06 11.04
CA GLN A 182 -0.32 -33.18 10.04
C GLN A 182 -0.77 -33.38 8.61
N LYS A 183 -1.97 -33.93 8.39
CA LYS A 183 -2.53 -34.11 7.04
C LYS A 183 -3.17 -32.84 6.50
N ASN A 184 -3.26 -31.79 7.31
CA ASN A 184 -3.83 -30.52 6.89
C ASN A 184 -2.79 -29.71 6.10
N ASN A 185 -2.88 -29.78 4.77
CA ASN A 185 -2.00 -29.07 3.85
C ASN A 185 -2.00 -27.54 4.07
N VAL A 186 -3.06 -26.98 4.63
CA VAL A 186 -3.14 -25.53 4.93
C VAL A 186 -2.09 -25.14 5.95
N ILE A 187 -1.91 -25.94 7.00
CA ILE A 187 -0.97 -25.64 8.07
C ILE A 187 0.46 -25.68 7.52
N LEU A 188 0.77 -26.71 6.73
CA LEU A 188 2.08 -26.84 6.06
C LEU A 188 2.37 -25.67 5.11
N ASP A 189 1.34 -25.13 4.45
CA ASP A 189 1.47 -23.94 3.61
C ASP A 189 1.69 -22.67 4.44
N LEU A 190 1.01 -22.54 5.59
CA LEU A 190 1.16 -21.40 6.50
C LEU A 190 2.57 -21.33 7.11
N GLU A 191 3.20 -22.46 7.42
CA GLU A 191 4.57 -22.54 7.95
C GLU A 191 5.64 -21.99 6.98
N ARG A 192 5.29 -21.74 5.72
CA ARG A 192 6.19 -21.08 4.75
C ARG A 192 6.27 -19.57 4.97
N PHE A 193 5.35 -18.99 5.72
CA PHE A 193 5.26 -17.56 5.98
C PHE A 193 5.84 -17.21 7.35
N GLN A 194 6.32 -15.97 7.48
CA GLN A 194 6.88 -15.51 8.74
C GLN A 194 5.77 -15.20 9.76
N LEU A 195 6.03 -15.49 11.03
CA LEU A 195 5.16 -15.07 12.12
C LEU A 195 5.47 -13.61 12.51
N ILE A 196 4.42 -12.81 12.71
CA ILE A 196 4.51 -11.46 13.28
C ILE A 196 5.13 -11.55 14.68
N ARG A 197 5.97 -10.59 15.07
CA ARG A 197 6.54 -10.56 16.43
C ARG A 197 5.53 -10.04 17.44
N ASN A 198 5.52 -10.64 18.63
CA ASN A 198 4.68 -10.20 19.77
C ASN A 198 4.77 -8.71 20.10
N THR A 199 5.97 -8.13 19.96
CA THR A 199 6.21 -6.70 20.19
C THR A 199 5.43 -5.80 19.24
N PHE A 200 5.09 -6.29 18.04
CA PHE A 200 4.38 -5.51 17.02
C PHE A 200 2.92 -5.33 17.38
N LEU A 201 2.26 -6.39 17.87
CA LEU A 201 0.86 -6.31 18.30
C LEU A 201 0.64 -5.33 19.45
N ARG A 202 1.62 -5.19 20.35
CA ARG A 202 1.57 -4.19 21.44
C ARG A 202 1.63 -2.76 20.93
N GLY A 203 2.29 -2.53 19.79
CA GLY A 203 2.43 -1.22 19.15
C GLY A 203 1.23 -0.84 18.28
N ILE A 204 0.30 -1.75 18.02
CA ILE A 204 -0.94 -1.42 17.33
C ILE A 204 -1.99 -1.15 18.40
N CYS A 205 -2.35 0.12 18.50
CA CYS A 205 -3.30 0.71 19.42
C CYS A 205 -4.35 -0.29 19.98
N PHE A 206 -4.24 -0.59 21.29
CA PHE A 206 -5.27 -1.25 22.10
C PHE A 206 -6.11 -0.18 22.82
N ARG A 207 -7.42 -0.38 22.90
CA ARG A 207 -8.47 0.57 23.37
C ARG A 207 -8.23 1.27 24.72
N ARG A 208 -7.22 0.88 25.51
CA ARG A 208 -7.05 1.33 26.91
C ARG A 208 -5.62 1.61 27.39
N LEU A 209 -4.57 1.47 26.58
CA LEU A 209 -3.21 1.83 27.04
C LEU A 209 -2.97 3.34 27.16
N HIS A 210 -3.91 4.17 26.70
CA HIS A 210 -3.86 5.64 26.89
C HIS A 210 -4.58 6.15 28.15
N GLN A 211 -5.25 5.30 28.95
CA GLN A 211 -5.88 5.74 30.21
C GLN A 211 -5.25 5.19 31.49
N ALA A 212 -4.29 4.28 31.37
CA ALA A 212 -3.31 3.95 32.40
C ALA A 212 -2.21 3.24 31.61
N VAL A 213 -1.01 3.77 31.45
CA VAL A 213 -0.09 4.03 32.54
C VAL A 213 1.01 4.97 32.04
N SER A 214 1.38 5.95 32.85
CA SER A 214 2.71 6.57 32.83
C SER A 214 3.74 5.52 33.23
N TYR A 215 4.20 4.71 32.27
CA TYR A 215 5.36 3.84 32.51
C TYR A 215 6.63 4.59 32.16
N SER A 216 7.49 4.67 33.17
CA SER A 216 8.89 5.04 33.11
C SER A 216 9.57 4.45 31.87
N THR A 217 10.21 5.33 31.12
CA THR A 217 11.33 5.01 30.24
C THR A 217 12.40 4.24 31.02
N ASP A 218 12.34 2.91 31.02
CA ASP A 218 13.45 2.05 31.47
C ASP A 218 13.44 0.70 30.72
N GLU A 219 13.33 0.78 29.39
CA GLU A 219 14.00 -0.16 28.50
C GLU A 219 14.62 0.66 27.37
N GLN A 220 15.64 1.44 27.74
CA GLN A 220 16.66 1.83 26.77
C GLN A 220 17.36 0.55 26.30
N MET A 221 16.85 -0.05 25.21
CA MET A 221 17.71 -0.84 24.36
C MET A 221 18.89 0.05 23.92
N PRO A 222 20.14 -0.46 23.92
CA PRO A 222 21.30 0.38 23.68
C PRO A 222 21.19 1.10 22.33
N LEU A 223 21.04 2.42 22.40
CA LEU A 223 21.40 3.33 21.34
C LEU A 223 22.93 3.36 21.31
N ASP A 224 23.50 2.47 20.49
CA ASP A 224 24.82 2.57 19.86
C ASP A 224 25.01 1.24 19.12
N ILE A 225 25.09 1.17 17.80
CA ILE A 225 26.01 1.91 16.94
C ILE A 225 25.21 2.42 15.74
N GLN A 226 24.73 3.68 15.79
CA GLN A 226 24.88 4.50 14.60
C GLN A 226 26.38 4.64 14.42
N SER A 227 26.96 3.76 13.61
CA SER A 227 28.28 4.04 13.08
C SER A 227 28.09 5.37 12.40
N SER A 228 28.73 6.39 12.97
CA SER A 228 29.24 7.56 12.30
C SER A 228 29.99 7.10 11.05
N GLN A 229 29.23 6.67 10.05
CA GLN A 229 29.64 6.68 8.68
C GLN A 229 29.75 8.17 8.37
N PRO A 230 30.95 8.70 8.08
CA PRO A 230 31.02 10.04 7.52
C PRO A 230 30.04 10.06 6.35
N ARG A 231 29.15 11.06 6.29
CA ARG A 231 28.38 11.32 5.07
C ARG A 231 29.39 11.19 3.92
N PRO A 232 29.15 10.29 2.94
CA PRO A 232 30.12 10.14 1.86
C PRO A 232 30.34 11.55 1.31
N LEU A 233 31.61 11.96 1.25
CA LEU A 233 31.97 13.23 0.61
C LEU A 233 31.35 13.18 -0.78
N ILE A 234 30.25 13.92 -0.97
CA ILE A 234 29.54 13.98 -2.24
C ILE A 234 30.58 14.46 -3.23
N SER A 235 30.95 13.61 -4.20
CA SER A 235 32.06 13.91 -5.07
C SER A 235 31.77 15.20 -5.84
N LEU A 236 32.79 15.95 -6.26
CA LEU A 236 32.57 17.15 -7.08
C LEU A 236 31.74 16.84 -8.33
N ARG A 237 31.88 15.63 -8.87
CA ARG A 237 31.07 15.09 -9.96
C ARG A 237 29.59 15.01 -9.56
N ASP A 238 29.26 14.45 -8.40
CA ASP A 238 27.88 14.31 -7.94
C ASP A 238 27.26 15.68 -7.64
N GLN A 239 28.04 16.62 -7.09
CA GLN A 239 27.59 18.00 -6.86
C GLN A 239 27.33 18.75 -8.16
N ALA A 240 28.21 18.59 -9.16
CA ALA A 240 28.03 19.19 -10.48
C ALA A 240 26.81 18.61 -11.20
N ALA A 241 26.64 17.28 -11.14
CA ALA A 241 25.48 16.59 -11.71
C ALA A 241 24.18 17.05 -11.03
N ALA A 242 24.15 17.11 -9.69
CA ALA A 242 23.00 17.59 -8.93
C ALA A 242 22.61 19.03 -9.33
N LYS A 243 23.58 19.94 -9.43
CA LYS A 243 23.33 21.32 -9.89
C LYS A 243 22.78 21.39 -11.32
N LEU A 244 23.33 20.57 -12.22
CA LEU A 244 22.85 20.48 -13.59
C LEU A 244 21.39 19.99 -13.64
N PHE A 245 21.07 18.92 -12.91
CA PHE A 245 19.72 18.35 -12.87
C PHE A 245 18.72 19.29 -12.22
N ALA A 246 19.09 19.96 -11.11
CA ALA A 246 18.28 21.00 -10.50
C ALA A 246 17.96 22.13 -11.50
N HIS A 247 18.98 22.58 -12.24
CA HIS A 247 18.81 23.63 -13.24
C HIS A 247 17.84 23.21 -14.35
N ILE A 248 17.98 22.00 -14.89
CA ILE A 248 17.08 21.47 -15.92
C ILE A 248 15.63 21.38 -15.38
N LEU A 249 15.42 20.83 -14.18
CA LEU A 249 14.09 20.72 -13.57
C LEU A 249 13.42 22.08 -13.35
N SER A 250 14.20 23.13 -13.09
CA SER A 250 13.67 24.50 -12.90
C SER A 250 13.47 25.28 -14.20
N ALA A 251 14.08 24.85 -15.31
CA ALA A 251 14.09 25.58 -16.56
C ALA A 251 12.84 25.26 -17.39
N THR A 252 12.15 26.29 -17.90
CA THR A 252 11.03 26.14 -18.85
C THR A 252 11.50 25.74 -20.24
N GLU A 253 12.67 26.25 -20.63
CA GLU A 253 13.36 25.91 -21.88
C GLU A 253 14.81 25.55 -21.52
N PHE A 254 15.30 24.43 -22.05
CA PHE A 254 16.66 24.00 -21.84
C PHE A 254 17.21 23.38 -23.13
N ASP A 255 18.39 23.83 -23.55
CA ASP A 255 19.08 23.25 -24.69
C ASP A 255 19.65 21.88 -24.32
N MET A 256 18.95 20.83 -24.74
CA MET A 256 19.32 19.44 -24.47
C MET A 256 20.68 19.04 -25.06
N SER A 257 21.19 19.77 -26.06
CA SER A 257 22.53 19.52 -26.62
C SER A 257 23.64 19.71 -25.58
N LEU A 258 23.38 20.48 -24.52
CA LEU A 258 24.33 20.69 -23.42
C LEU A 258 24.51 19.43 -22.54
N ILE A 259 23.63 18.43 -22.66
CA ILE A 259 23.71 17.17 -21.90
C ILE A 259 24.46 16.09 -22.68
N ASP A 260 24.49 16.16 -24.01
CA ASP A 260 25.14 15.15 -24.85
C ASP A 260 26.62 14.88 -24.46
N PRO A 261 27.44 15.89 -24.10
CA PRO A 261 28.81 15.65 -23.66
C PRO A 261 28.92 14.82 -22.37
N VAL A 262 27.94 14.94 -21.47
CA VAL A 262 27.96 14.30 -20.14
C VAL A 262 27.15 12.99 -20.11
N ARG A 263 26.29 12.75 -21.11
CA ARG A 263 25.45 11.55 -21.21
C ARG A 263 26.27 10.25 -21.26
N ASN A 264 27.46 10.31 -21.86
CA ASN A 264 28.36 9.17 -22.02
C ASN A 264 29.19 8.85 -20.77
N ILE A 265 29.05 9.62 -19.69
CA ILE A 265 29.76 9.36 -18.44
C ILE A 265 29.25 8.03 -17.83
N PRO A 266 30.14 7.09 -17.45
CA PRO A 266 29.72 5.83 -16.86
C PRO A 266 28.85 6.03 -15.63
N GLY A 267 27.66 5.43 -15.62
CA GLY A 267 26.70 5.57 -14.52
C GLY A 267 25.85 6.84 -14.54
N PHE A 268 25.91 7.65 -15.61
CA PHE A 268 25.08 8.86 -15.76
C PHE A 268 23.59 8.59 -15.57
N GLN A 269 23.04 7.60 -16.27
CA GLN A 269 21.64 7.20 -16.11
C GLN A 269 21.26 6.92 -14.64
N ARG A 270 22.12 6.19 -13.92
CA ARG A 270 21.91 5.89 -12.50
C ARG A 270 21.91 7.16 -11.65
N MET A 271 22.85 8.08 -11.89
CA MET A 271 22.91 9.37 -11.18
C MET A 271 21.64 10.20 -11.41
N VAL A 272 21.14 10.27 -12.64
CA VAL A 272 19.88 10.97 -12.94
C VAL A 272 18.74 10.32 -12.18
N LYS A 273 18.60 8.98 -12.27
CA LYS A 273 17.51 8.24 -11.61
C LYS A 273 17.53 8.42 -10.08
N GLU A 274 18.69 8.29 -9.45
CA GLU A 274 18.86 8.52 -8.01
C GLU A 274 18.53 9.97 -7.62
N TYR A 275 18.94 10.95 -8.43
CA TYR A 275 18.62 12.35 -8.18
C TYR A 275 17.12 12.65 -8.27
N LEU A 276 16.43 12.12 -9.29
CA LEU A 276 14.97 12.30 -9.43
C LEU A 276 14.22 11.67 -8.25
N LEU A 277 14.61 10.47 -7.83
CA LEU A 277 14.00 9.78 -6.68
C LEU A 277 14.29 10.47 -5.35
N ALA A 278 15.42 11.17 -5.23
CA ALA A 278 15.76 11.96 -4.04
C ALA A 278 15.02 13.31 -3.98
N ASN A 279 14.56 13.84 -5.12
CA ASN A 279 13.90 15.14 -5.24
C ASN A 279 12.53 15.03 -5.96
N PRO A 280 11.61 14.17 -5.48
CA PRO A 280 10.39 13.85 -6.21
C PRO A 280 9.48 15.05 -6.47
N ASN A 281 9.44 16.01 -5.55
CA ASN A 281 8.61 17.22 -5.66
C ASN A 281 9.11 18.18 -6.75
N ASP A 282 10.37 18.10 -7.16
CA ASP A 282 10.91 18.96 -8.21
C ASP A 282 10.63 18.38 -9.61
N VAL A 283 10.24 17.11 -9.69
CA VAL A 283 10.00 16.39 -10.95
C VAL A 283 8.59 16.69 -11.46
N GLY A 284 8.51 17.22 -12.68
CA GLY A 284 7.24 17.49 -13.38
C GLY A 284 6.76 18.94 -13.32
N LEU A 285 7.46 19.81 -12.59
CA LEU A 285 7.15 21.24 -12.52
C LEU A 285 7.27 21.95 -13.87
N THR A 286 8.12 21.42 -14.76
CA THR A 286 8.37 21.94 -16.11
C THR A 286 8.42 20.81 -17.13
N PRO A 287 8.07 21.06 -18.41
CA PRO A 287 8.13 20.04 -19.47
C PRO A 287 9.52 19.43 -19.67
N THR A 288 10.59 20.16 -19.36
CA THR A 288 11.98 19.68 -19.46
C THR A 288 12.28 18.50 -18.53
N SER A 289 11.49 18.34 -17.46
CA SER A 289 11.52 17.15 -16.60
C SER A 289 11.33 15.86 -17.40
N GLY A 290 10.56 15.90 -18.50
CA GLY A 290 10.32 14.75 -19.37
C GLY A 290 11.60 14.19 -19.98
N TYR A 291 12.58 15.03 -20.32
CA TYR A 291 13.85 14.57 -20.85
C TYR A 291 14.72 13.87 -19.80
N LEU A 292 14.70 14.35 -18.55
CA LEU A 292 15.39 13.68 -17.45
C LEU A 292 14.77 12.31 -17.15
N LEU A 293 13.44 12.21 -17.22
CA LEU A 293 12.72 10.93 -17.10
C LEU A 293 13.12 9.96 -18.22
N GLN A 294 13.21 10.43 -19.48
CA GLN A 294 13.71 9.60 -20.58
C GLN A 294 15.10 9.04 -20.30
N MET A 295 16.02 9.88 -19.84
CA MET A 295 17.39 9.44 -19.57
C MET A 295 17.48 8.50 -18.38
N ALA A 296 16.75 8.76 -17.29
CA ALA A 296 16.75 7.92 -16.10
C ALA A 296 16.18 6.52 -16.37
N PHE A 297 15.11 6.42 -17.15
CA PHE A 297 14.33 5.20 -17.35
C PHE A 297 14.53 4.56 -18.73
N ALA A 298 15.52 5.01 -19.51
CA ALA A 298 15.87 4.40 -20.79
C ALA A 298 16.16 2.91 -20.63
N GLY A 299 15.47 2.07 -21.41
CA GLY A 299 15.62 0.61 -21.38
C GLY A 299 14.83 -0.12 -20.29
N ASP A 300 14.25 0.59 -19.32
CA ASP A 300 13.36 0.00 -18.32
C ASP A 300 12.00 -0.36 -18.96
N THR A 301 11.37 -1.44 -18.48
CA THR A 301 10.03 -1.87 -18.93
C THR A 301 8.93 -1.53 -17.93
N ARG A 302 9.29 -1.10 -16.73
CA ARG A 302 8.39 -0.81 -15.60
C ARG A 302 8.71 0.53 -14.98
N PHE A 303 7.72 1.42 -14.91
CA PHE A 303 7.88 2.78 -14.41
C PHE A 303 7.06 2.98 -13.14
N GLU A 304 7.76 3.16 -12.01
CA GLU A 304 7.16 3.47 -10.72
C GLU A 304 7.06 4.99 -10.49
N TRP A 305 6.37 5.69 -11.40
CA TRP A 305 6.33 7.15 -11.43
C TRP A 305 5.28 7.79 -10.50
N HIS A 306 4.55 6.99 -9.72
CA HIS A 306 3.62 7.47 -8.70
C HIS A 306 4.31 8.32 -7.61
N VAL A 307 5.63 8.19 -7.46
CA VAL A 307 6.44 8.95 -6.52
C VAL A 307 6.65 10.41 -6.93
N PHE A 308 6.34 10.78 -8.18
CA PHE A 308 6.51 12.14 -8.71
C PHE A 308 5.15 12.84 -8.73
N PRO A 309 4.76 13.61 -7.68
CA PRO A 309 3.40 14.12 -7.54
C PRO A 309 3.01 15.18 -8.59
N ASN A 310 3.99 15.83 -9.20
CA ASN A 310 3.77 16.96 -10.11
C ASN A 310 3.80 16.57 -11.60
N LEU A 311 3.65 15.29 -11.94
CA LEU A 311 3.65 14.86 -13.34
C LEU A 311 2.40 15.36 -14.08
N SER A 312 2.66 16.20 -15.09
CA SER A 312 1.62 16.73 -15.98
C SER A 312 1.56 16.05 -17.34
N SER A 313 0.46 16.25 -18.07
CA SER A 313 0.26 15.72 -19.42
C SER A 313 1.33 16.22 -20.40
N GLU A 314 1.80 17.46 -20.25
CA GLU A 314 2.91 18.02 -21.05
C GLU A 314 4.24 17.32 -20.75
N VAL A 315 4.54 17.07 -19.48
CA VAL A 315 5.74 16.31 -19.08
C VAL A 315 5.70 14.90 -19.64
N LEU A 316 4.54 14.23 -19.57
CA LEU A 316 4.37 12.89 -20.13
C LEU A 316 4.51 12.89 -21.66
N LYS A 317 3.99 13.89 -22.37
CA LYS A 317 4.18 14.03 -23.82
C LYS A 317 5.64 14.15 -24.19
N VAL A 318 6.40 14.97 -23.46
CA VAL A 318 7.85 15.09 -23.67
C VAL A 318 8.54 13.77 -23.33
N ALA A 319 8.22 13.16 -22.20
CA ALA A 319 8.85 11.92 -21.76
C ALA A 319 8.61 10.75 -22.73
N PHE A 320 7.41 10.64 -23.31
CA PHE A 320 7.06 9.58 -24.25
C PHE A 320 7.28 9.97 -25.72
N HIS A 321 7.92 11.12 -25.98
CA HIS A 321 8.31 11.49 -27.32
C HIS A 321 9.43 10.58 -27.85
N GLY A 322 9.20 9.95 -29.01
CA GLY A 322 10.16 9.06 -29.65
C GLY A 322 10.24 7.65 -29.03
N ASP A 323 11.30 6.91 -29.35
CA ASP A 323 11.35 5.46 -29.09
C ASP A 323 12.08 5.06 -27.80
N ILE A 324 12.67 6.00 -27.06
CA ILE A 324 13.53 5.72 -25.89
C ILE A 324 12.78 4.91 -24.82
N LEU A 325 11.52 5.25 -24.58
CA LEU A 325 10.66 4.61 -23.58
C LEU A 325 9.60 3.67 -24.20
N SER A 326 9.70 3.36 -25.50
CA SER A 326 8.69 2.58 -26.25
C SER A 326 8.43 1.16 -25.74
N LYS A 327 9.39 0.60 -24.97
CA LYS A 327 9.33 -0.75 -24.39
C LYS A 327 8.59 -0.83 -23.06
N VAL A 328 8.12 0.31 -22.52
CA VAL A 328 7.38 0.31 -21.25
C VAL A 328 6.10 -0.53 -21.37
N SER A 329 5.96 -1.49 -20.48
CA SER A 329 4.79 -2.36 -20.39
C SER A 329 3.95 -2.06 -19.16
N GLU A 330 4.55 -1.57 -18.07
CA GLU A 330 3.83 -1.29 -16.82
C GLU A 330 4.17 0.12 -16.32
N ILE A 331 3.15 0.89 -15.96
CA ILE A 331 3.32 2.24 -15.42
C ILE A 331 2.36 2.48 -14.25
N SER A 332 2.90 3.04 -13.16
CA SER A 332 2.12 3.62 -12.07
C SER A 332 2.31 5.13 -12.05
N LEU A 333 1.25 5.90 -11.93
CA LEU A 333 1.25 7.36 -11.96
C LEU A 333 0.44 7.94 -10.79
N PRO A 334 0.70 9.19 -10.37
CA PRO A 334 -0.27 9.95 -9.60
C PRO A 334 -1.52 10.23 -10.45
N PRO A 335 -2.67 10.56 -9.83
CA PRO A 335 -3.81 11.11 -10.56
C PRO A 335 -3.43 12.46 -11.21
N PRO A 336 -4.04 12.82 -12.35
CA PRO A 336 -3.81 14.12 -12.95
C PRO A 336 -4.24 15.24 -11.99
N SER A 337 -3.40 16.27 -11.89
CA SER A 337 -3.67 17.47 -11.10
C SER A 337 -4.03 18.63 -12.01
N ALA A 338 -4.86 19.56 -11.53
CA ALA A 338 -5.20 20.76 -12.30
C ALA A 338 -3.92 21.51 -12.72
N PRO A 339 -3.84 22.05 -13.96
CA PRO A 339 -4.93 22.20 -14.93
C PRO A 339 -5.19 20.99 -15.84
N ASP A 340 -4.45 19.89 -15.71
CA ASP A 340 -4.60 18.75 -16.62
C ASP A 340 -5.97 18.09 -16.51
N THR A 341 -6.56 17.81 -17.67
CA THR A 341 -7.75 16.96 -17.73
C THR A 341 -7.38 15.47 -17.79
N PRO A 342 -8.21 14.57 -17.25
CA PRO A 342 -8.05 13.13 -17.45
C PRO A 342 -7.89 12.74 -18.93
N HIS A 343 -8.59 13.44 -19.81
CA HIS A 343 -8.49 13.23 -21.25
C HIS A 343 -7.08 13.52 -21.80
N GLU A 344 -6.47 14.65 -21.45
CA GLU A 344 -5.13 15.01 -21.92
C GLU A 344 -4.06 14.08 -21.34
N PHE A 345 -4.21 13.72 -20.07
CA PHE A 345 -3.34 12.78 -19.38
C PHE A 345 -3.33 11.41 -20.07
N ILE A 346 -4.51 10.86 -20.38
CA ILE A 346 -4.62 9.58 -21.10
C ILE A 346 -4.14 9.69 -22.56
N ARG A 347 -4.37 10.83 -23.23
CA ARG A 347 -3.86 11.04 -24.59
C ARG A 347 -2.33 10.93 -24.63
N ALA A 348 -1.60 11.47 -23.64
CA ALA A 348 -0.15 11.33 -23.56
C ALA A 348 0.27 9.84 -23.46
N LEU A 349 -0.46 9.04 -22.67
CA LEU A 349 -0.19 7.61 -22.48
C LEU A 349 -0.56 6.74 -23.69
N SER A 350 -1.54 7.14 -24.49
CA SER A 350 -1.98 6.37 -25.67
C SER A 350 -0.90 6.19 -26.75
N THR A 351 0.19 6.96 -26.68
CA THR A 351 1.37 6.82 -27.55
C THR A 351 2.17 5.54 -27.27
N LEU A 352 2.01 4.93 -26.09
CA LEU A 352 2.75 3.76 -25.65
C LEU A 352 2.08 2.46 -26.09
N ALA A 353 2.42 1.97 -27.28
CA ALA A 353 1.84 0.75 -27.85
C ALA A 353 2.07 -0.53 -26.99
N SER A 354 3.21 -0.61 -26.30
CA SER A 354 3.61 -1.75 -25.47
C SER A 354 2.90 -1.78 -24.10
N LEU A 355 2.27 -0.68 -23.70
CA LEU A 355 1.68 -0.55 -22.38
C LEU A 355 0.57 -1.59 -22.18
N ASN A 356 0.66 -2.32 -21.06
CA ASN A 356 -0.25 -3.39 -20.70
C ASN A 356 -0.83 -3.26 -19.30
N THR A 357 -0.14 -2.55 -18.42
CA THR A 357 -0.55 -2.32 -17.04
C THR A 357 -0.50 -0.83 -16.75
N LEU A 358 -1.64 -0.26 -16.40
CA LEU A 358 -1.76 1.13 -15.94
C LEU A 358 -2.34 1.14 -14.53
N GLN A 359 -1.67 1.86 -13.64
CA GLN A 359 -2.09 2.03 -12.27
C GLN A 359 -2.11 3.51 -11.90
N ILE A 360 -3.26 3.98 -11.43
CA ILE A 360 -3.45 5.34 -10.94
C ILE A 360 -4.27 5.25 -9.65
N LEU A 361 -3.59 5.39 -8.51
CA LEU A 361 -4.22 5.42 -7.21
C LEU A 361 -4.33 6.86 -6.71
N ASP A 362 -5.55 7.27 -6.37
CA ASP A 362 -5.89 8.57 -5.81
C ASP A 362 -5.53 8.67 -4.32
N HIS A 363 -5.31 9.89 -3.84
CA HIS A 363 -4.90 10.16 -2.48
C HIS A 363 -5.95 9.64 -1.47
N PRO A 364 -5.54 9.13 -0.29
CA PRO A 364 -6.48 8.51 0.66
C PRO A 364 -7.52 9.51 1.24
N ALA A 365 -7.27 10.82 1.11
CA ALA A 365 -8.20 11.90 1.50
C ALA A 365 -9.28 12.25 0.45
N ARG A 366 -9.43 11.47 -0.64
CA ARG A 366 -10.46 11.71 -1.67
C ARG A 366 -11.88 11.67 -1.09
N THR A 367 -12.77 12.49 -1.64
CA THR A 367 -14.18 12.61 -1.19
C THR A 367 -15.18 11.89 -2.08
N ASP A 368 -14.81 11.64 -3.34
CA ASP A 368 -15.62 10.95 -4.33
C ASP A 368 -14.74 10.17 -5.31
N GLU A 369 -15.35 9.54 -6.30
CA GLU A 369 -14.66 8.69 -7.28
C GLU A 369 -14.62 9.30 -8.69
N THR A 370 -14.96 10.59 -8.83
CA THR A 370 -15.12 11.29 -10.12
C THR A 370 -13.86 11.21 -10.97
N MET A 371 -12.69 11.42 -10.37
CA MET A 371 -11.40 11.37 -11.06
C MET A 371 -11.17 10.00 -11.73
N SER A 372 -11.42 8.90 -11.00
CA SER A 372 -11.26 7.54 -11.52
C SER A 372 -12.29 7.24 -12.63
N LEU A 373 -13.50 7.76 -12.53
CA LEU A 373 -14.54 7.61 -13.54
C LEU A 373 -14.18 8.31 -14.85
N GLU A 374 -13.69 9.55 -14.78
CA GLU A 374 -13.28 10.32 -15.96
C GLU A 374 -12.02 9.75 -16.61
N LEU A 375 -11.07 9.23 -15.81
CA LEU A 375 -9.92 8.48 -16.32
C LEU A 375 -10.37 7.22 -17.07
N TYR A 376 -11.31 6.45 -16.50
CA TYR A 376 -11.83 5.25 -17.16
C TYR A 376 -12.54 5.58 -18.48
N LYS A 377 -13.41 6.61 -18.51
CA LYS A 377 -14.07 7.07 -19.75
C LYS A 377 -13.06 7.46 -20.82
N SER A 378 -12.04 8.22 -20.43
CA SER A 378 -10.96 8.66 -21.33
C SER A 378 -10.17 7.46 -21.88
N LEU A 379 -9.84 6.48 -21.03
CA LEU A 379 -9.18 5.24 -21.42
C LEU A 379 -10.02 4.41 -22.40
N ALA A 380 -11.31 4.24 -22.12
CA ALA A 380 -12.22 3.50 -22.98
C ALA A 380 -12.32 4.12 -24.39
N MET A 381 -12.23 5.44 -24.48
CA MET A 381 -12.28 6.17 -25.75
C MET A 381 -10.94 6.18 -26.50
N LEU A 382 -9.83 6.51 -25.82
CA LEU A 382 -8.54 6.79 -26.48
C LEU A 382 -7.60 5.57 -26.53
N ALA A 383 -7.73 4.66 -25.57
CA ALA A 383 -6.85 3.51 -25.42
C ALA A 383 -7.63 2.26 -24.97
N PRO A 384 -8.65 1.80 -25.72
CA PRO A 384 -9.52 0.70 -25.32
C PRO A 384 -8.76 -0.61 -25.07
N ASN A 385 -7.60 -0.79 -25.69
CA ASN A 385 -6.74 -1.94 -25.45
C ASN A 385 -6.13 -1.96 -24.04
N LEU A 386 -5.87 -0.80 -23.43
CA LEU A 386 -5.38 -0.73 -22.04
C LEU A 386 -6.44 -1.18 -21.05
N VAL A 387 -7.70 -0.80 -21.30
CA VAL A 387 -8.85 -1.22 -20.46
C VAL A 387 -9.01 -2.75 -20.45
N LYS A 388 -8.71 -3.41 -21.56
CA LYS A 388 -8.83 -4.88 -21.71
C LYS A 388 -7.68 -5.67 -21.06
N LYS A 389 -6.62 -4.99 -20.63
CA LYS A 389 -5.46 -5.63 -20.02
C LYS A 389 -5.53 -5.46 -18.50
N LYS A 390 -4.51 -4.90 -17.85
CA LYS A 390 -4.49 -4.69 -16.40
C LYS A 390 -4.65 -3.20 -16.07
N LEU A 391 -5.77 -2.86 -15.45
CA LEU A 391 -6.10 -1.50 -15.04
C LEU A 391 -6.39 -1.48 -13.54
N VAL A 392 -5.69 -0.61 -12.81
CA VAL A 392 -5.81 -0.43 -11.37
C VAL A 392 -6.14 1.03 -11.08
N LEU A 393 -7.40 1.33 -10.73
CA LEU A 393 -7.86 2.69 -10.39
C LEU A 393 -8.56 2.69 -9.03
N SER A 394 -8.25 3.65 -8.15
CA SER A 394 -8.85 3.73 -6.80
C SER A 394 -10.38 3.65 -6.79
N GLY A 395 -11.05 4.34 -7.71
CA GLY A 395 -12.52 4.38 -7.76
C GLY A 395 -13.17 3.10 -8.28
N LEU A 396 -12.49 2.34 -9.15
CA LEU A 396 -13.01 1.03 -9.58
C LEU A 396 -13.11 0.07 -8.40
N TYR A 397 -12.06 0.03 -7.58
CA TYR A 397 -12.04 -0.76 -6.36
C TYR A 397 -13.03 -0.23 -5.34
N SER A 398 -12.96 1.08 -5.01
CA SER A 398 -13.83 1.69 -4.01
C SER A 398 -15.32 1.51 -4.30
N CYS A 399 -15.76 1.70 -5.56
CA CYS A 399 -17.15 1.51 -5.93
C CYS A 399 -17.59 0.06 -5.86
N GLY A 400 -16.75 -0.88 -6.33
CA GLY A 400 -17.03 -2.31 -6.24
C GLY A 400 -17.18 -2.78 -4.78
N LEU A 401 -16.30 -2.30 -3.90
CA LEU A 401 -16.35 -2.59 -2.47
C LEU A 401 -17.63 -2.08 -1.79
N ARG A 402 -18.08 -0.89 -2.19
CA ARG A 402 -19.18 -0.17 -1.53
C ARG A 402 -20.53 -0.41 -2.22
N GLU A 403 -20.63 -1.42 -3.07
CA GLU A 403 -21.83 -1.76 -3.87
C GLU A 403 -22.38 -0.55 -4.67
N LYS A 404 -21.50 0.38 -5.06
CA LYS A 404 -21.85 1.55 -5.88
C LYS A 404 -21.68 1.22 -7.35
N ARG A 405 -22.60 1.69 -8.18
CA ARG A 405 -22.44 1.62 -9.64
C ARG A 405 -21.25 2.50 -10.04
N TRP A 406 -20.28 1.88 -10.71
CA TRP A 406 -19.07 2.57 -11.17
C TRP A 406 -19.10 2.88 -12.67
N LEU A 407 -19.94 2.20 -13.46
CA LEU A 407 -20.18 2.59 -14.85
C LEU A 407 -21.35 3.58 -14.88
N PRO A 408 -21.18 4.79 -15.47
CA PRO A 408 -22.32 5.62 -15.83
C PRO A 408 -23.23 4.85 -16.79
N GLN A 409 -24.54 4.99 -16.63
CA GLN A 409 -25.54 4.41 -17.54
C GLN A 409 -25.53 5.10 -18.89
#